data_AF-A0A2M8XZH3-F1
#
_entry.id   AF-A0A2M8XZH3-F1
#
_cell.length_a   1.000
_cell.length_b   1.000
_cell.length_c   1.000
_cell.angle_alpha   90.00
_cell.angle_beta   90.00
_cell.angle_gamma   90.00
#
_symmetry.space_group_name_H-M   'P 1'
#
loop_
_entity.id
_entity.type
_entity.pdbx_description
1 polymer ?
#
loop_
_entity_poly.entity_id
_entity_poly.type
_entity_poly.pdbx_seq_one_letter_code
_entity_poly.pdbx_strand_id
1 'polypeptide(L)'
;MGEDIKEIIGMLIVLVLIISGVQWFFVRFTHWSVALVVTGLIAFVISFFYVTLSHATPNGGSNGPNGSEFITPTLVVFSVLFCGFCLVCYLSKSQVPKTAFVLPLSLIALIMIGQFVYHYIEEAEYISYHYKSFSICQVEVKNESGSMPIAHKIIFTNTSDYSETYIQLESDTEELNKDEVLIYNQPNLRNIPRFANKITFECFLDKTNSMPLQEFQFDYSLCKEKDLPKSGLLDNLSFWIHEKGILPIKIFFLPGNKVDLYIDNRLVKQYQLKGENKKKQN
;
A
#
# COMPACT_ATOMS: atom_id res chain seq x y z
N MET A 1 -19.81 19.47 -17.48
CA MET A 1 -19.19 18.23 -18.00
C MET A 1 -18.13 18.68 -18.99
N GLY A 2 -16.85 18.53 -18.62
CA GLY A 2 -15.72 19.09 -19.38
C GLY A 2 -15.69 18.61 -20.82
N GLU A 3 -15.17 19.44 -21.73
CA GLU A 3 -15.07 19.12 -23.16
C GLU A 3 -14.35 17.78 -23.38
N ASP A 4 -13.31 17.50 -22.59
CA ASP A 4 -12.58 16.22 -22.59
C ASP A 4 -13.49 15.01 -22.33
N ILE A 5 -14.47 15.14 -21.42
CA ILE A 5 -15.37 14.03 -21.09
C ILE A 5 -16.32 13.75 -22.26
N LYS A 6 -16.77 14.79 -22.96
CA LYS A 6 -17.64 14.62 -24.14
C LYS A 6 -16.87 13.96 -25.29
N GLU A 7 -15.62 14.34 -25.49
CA GLU A 7 -14.77 13.78 -26.53
C GLU A 7 -14.45 12.30 -26.26
N ILE A 8 -14.09 11.95 -25.02
CA ILE A 8 -13.85 10.57 -24.59
C ILE A 8 -15.10 9.70 -24.78
N ILE A 9 -16.28 10.19 -24.39
CA ILE A 9 -17.54 9.47 -24.60
C ILE A 9 -17.82 9.27 -26.08
N GLY A 10 -17.58 10.30 -26.91
CA GLY A 10 -17.72 10.19 -28.37
C GLY A 10 -16.82 9.11 -28.97
N MET A 11 -15.54 9.09 -28.59
CA MET A 11 -14.59 8.07 -29.04
C MET A 11 -15.00 6.65 -28.59
N LEU A 12 -15.46 6.50 -27.35
CA LEU A 12 -15.97 5.23 -26.82
C LEU A 12 -17.18 4.70 -27.61
N ILE A 13 -18.13 5.58 -27.96
CA ILE A 13 -19.30 5.20 -28.76
C ILE A 13 -18.87 4.71 -30.14
N VAL A 14 -17.97 5.44 -30.82
CA VAL A 14 -17.46 5.05 -32.14
C VAL A 14 -16.75 3.70 -32.07
N LEU A 15 -15.91 3.50 -31.06
CA LEU A 15 -15.20 2.24 -30.84
C LEU A 15 -16.17 1.06 -30.65
N VAL A 16 -17.20 1.24 -29.81
CA VAL A 16 -18.22 0.21 -29.56
C VAL A 16 -18.99 -0.14 -30.85
N LEU A 17 -19.33 0.85 -31.67
CA LEU A 17 -20.01 0.62 -32.95
C LEU A 17 -19.14 -0.19 -33.92
N ILE A 18 -17.85 0.13 -34.03
CA ILE A 18 -16.91 -0.60 -34.89
C ILE A 18 -16.81 -2.05 -34.41
N ILE A 19 -16.55 -2.26 -33.11
CA ILE A 19 -16.44 -3.60 -32.51
C ILE A 19 -17.72 -4.40 -32.74
N SER A 20 -18.89 -3.80 -32.51
CA SER A 20 -20.19 -4.46 -32.69
C SER A 20 -20.44 -4.85 -34.15
N GLY A 21 -20.08 -3.99 -35.10
CA GLY A 21 -20.19 -4.28 -36.53
C GLY A 21 -19.27 -5.43 -36.97
N VAL A 22 -18.03 -5.44 -36.46
CA VAL A 22 -17.07 -6.53 -36.68
C VAL A 22 -17.59 -7.85 -36.09
N GLN A 23 -18.08 -7.84 -34.85
CA GLN A 23 -18.68 -9.02 -34.21
C GLN A 23 -19.91 -9.52 -34.97
N TRP A 24 -20.79 -8.63 -35.41
CA TRP A 24 -21.96 -8.98 -36.22
C TRP A 24 -21.57 -9.65 -37.53
N PHE A 25 -20.59 -9.10 -38.24
CA PHE A 25 -20.05 -9.68 -39.48
C PHE A 25 -19.53 -11.10 -39.25
N PHE A 26 -18.73 -11.31 -38.20
CA PHE A 26 -18.21 -12.64 -37.88
C PHE A 26 -19.31 -13.63 -37.49
N VAL A 27 -20.27 -13.24 -36.64
CA VAL A 27 -21.38 -14.12 -36.25
C VAL A 27 -22.24 -14.53 -37.45
N ARG A 28 -22.39 -13.64 -38.44
CA ARG A 28 -23.24 -13.88 -39.61
C ARG A 28 -22.57 -14.73 -40.70
N PHE A 29 -21.28 -14.52 -40.93
CA PHE A 29 -20.57 -15.10 -42.08
C PHE A 29 -19.57 -16.19 -41.71
N THR A 30 -19.32 -16.42 -40.41
CA THR A 30 -18.38 -17.45 -39.95
C THR A 30 -19.00 -18.37 -38.89
N HIS A 31 -18.34 -19.48 -38.59
CA HIS A 31 -18.74 -20.36 -37.49
C HIS A 31 -18.51 -19.64 -36.15
N TRP A 32 -19.43 -19.81 -35.19
CA TRP A 32 -19.42 -19.14 -33.89
C TRP A 32 -18.08 -19.29 -33.13
N SER A 33 -17.39 -20.42 -33.30
CA SER A 33 -16.08 -20.66 -32.68
C SER A 33 -14.99 -19.74 -33.23
N VAL A 34 -15.02 -19.43 -34.53
CA VAL A 34 -14.08 -18.50 -35.17
C VAL A 34 -14.32 -17.10 -34.65
N ALA A 35 -15.59 -16.68 -34.55
CA ALA A 35 -15.96 -15.38 -34.00
C ALA A 35 -15.50 -15.22 -32.54
N LEU A 36 -15.60 -16.27 -31.72
CA LEU A 36 -15.08 -16.26 -30.34
C LEU A 36 -13.55 -16.17 -30.28
N VAL A 37 -12.83 -16.92 -31.12
CA VAL A 37 -11.35 -16.85 -31.18
C VAL A 37 -10.88 -15.46 -31.59
N VAL A 38 -11.51 -14.86 -32.60
CA VAL A 38 -11.20 -13.50 -33.04
C VAL A 38 -11.49 -12.49 -31.93
N THR A 39 -12.58 -12.68 -31.18
CA THR A 39 -12.89 -11.84 -30.01
C THR A 39 -11.80 -11.92 -28.94
N GLY A 40 -11.26 -13.11 -28.68
CA GLY A 40 -10.12 -13.32 -27.79
C GLY A 40 -8.84 -12.64 -28.28
N LEU A 41 -8.54 -12.73 -29.57
CA LEU A 41 -7.38 -12.07 -30.17
C LEU A 41 -7.47 -10.55 -30.07
N ILE A 42 -8.65 -9.98 -30.35
CA ILE A 42 -8.89 -8.54 -30.20
C ILE A 42 -8.68 -8.12 -28.74
N ALA A 43 -9.20 -8.88 -27.78
CA ALA A 43 -9.01 -8.61 -26.36
C ALA A 43 -7.54 -8.61 -25.95
N PHE A 44 -6.78 -9.59 -26.45
CA PHE A 44 -5.34 -9.69 -26.20
C PHE A 44 -4.57 -8.52 -26.79
N VAL A 45 -4.87 -8.12 -28.04
CA VAL A 45 -4.19 -7.00 -28.71
C VAL A 45 -4.44 -5.68 -27.98
N ILE A 46 -5.69 -5.40 -27.60
CA ILE A 46 -6.04 -4.19 -26.83
C ILE A 46 -5.27 -4.17 -25.49
N SER A 47 -5.26 -5.31 -24.81
CA SER A 47 -4.57 -5.45 -23.52
C SER A 47 -3.06 -5.36 -23.65
N PHE A 48 -2.51 -5.90 -24.73
CA PHE A 48 -1.10 -5.79 -25.06
C PHE A 48 -0.69 -4.33 -25.23
N PHE A 49 -1.45 -3.55 -26.00
CA PHE A 49 -1.21 -2.11 -26.14
C PHE A 49 -1.33 -1.37 -24.81
N TYR A 50 -2.35 -1.68 -24.01
CA TYR A 50 -2.55 -1.05 -22.71
C TYR A 50 -1.35 -1.28 -21.77
N VAL A 51 -0.93 -2.53 -21.60
CA VAL A 51 0.17 -2.91 -20.68
C VAL A 51 1.52 -2.42 -21.20
N THR A 52 1.76 -2.44 -22.51
CA THR A 52 3.02 -1.93 -23.08
C THR A 52 3.11 -0.40 -22.96
N LEU A 53 2.01 0.32 -23.18
CA LEU A 53 1.95 1.77 -23.00
C LEU A 53 2.11 2.16 -21.52
N SER A 54 1.54 1.41 -20.58
CA SER A 54 1.69 1.69 -19.15
C SER A 54 3.14 1.55 -18.66
N HIS A 55 3.95 0.76 -19.36
CA HIS A 55 5.37 0.56 -19.09
C HIS A 55 6.29 1.44 -19.93
N ALA A 56 5.74 2.30 -20.80
CA ALA A 56 6.54 3.21 -21.62
C ALA A 56 7.05 4.39 -20.77
N THR A 57 8.24 4.23 -20.18
CA THR A 57 8.91 5.34 -19.46
C THR A 57 9.56 6.32 -20.45
N PRO A 58 9.52 7.64 -20.20
CA PRO A 58 10.10 8.66 -21.10
C PRO A 58 11.58 8.46 -21.42
N ASN A 59 12.32 7.81 -20.50
CA ASN A 59 13.78 7.63 -20.59
C ASN A 59 14.19 6.19 -20.94
N GLY A 60 13.26 5.32 -21.34
CA GLY A 60 13.57 3.95 -21.78
C GLY A 60 14.11 2.99 -20.71
N GLY A 61 14.08 3.36 -19.42
CA GLY A 61 14.57 2.56 -18.29
C GLY A 61 13.54 1.58 -17.72
N SER A 62 12.56 1.16 -18.50
CA SER A 62 11.52 0.24 -18.06
C SER A 62 12.01 -1.20 -18.09
N ASN A 63 11.77 -1.95 -17.01
CA ASN A 63 12.05 -3.40 -16.94
C ASN A 63 11.10 -4.23 -17.83
N GLY A 64 10.20 -3.58 -18.56
CA GLY A 64 9.16 -4.23 -19.35
C GLY A 64 8.07 -4.85 -18.46
N PRO A 65 6.90 -5.14 -19.04
CA PRO A 65 5.83 -5.80 -18.30
C PRO A 65 6.13 -7.29 -18.10
N ASN A 66 5.79 -7.83 -16.92
CA ASN A 66 5.79 -9.28 -16.71
C ASN A 66 4.62 -9.93 -17.47
N GLY A 67 4.81 -11.18 -17.90
CA GLY A 67 3.79 -11.92 -18.64
C GLY A 67 2.45 -12.07 -17.91
N SER A 68 2.46 -12.09 -16.57
CA SER A 68 1.26 -12.15 -15.73
C SER A 68 0.41 -10.88 -15.81
N GLU A 69 1.00 -9.73 -16.13
CA GLU A 69 0.33 -8.42 -16.13
C GLU A 69 -0.65 -8.28 -17.30
N PHE A 70 -0.51 -9.11 -18.33
CA PHE A 70 -1.44 -9.14 -19.46
C PHE A 70 -2.72 -9.93 -19.17
N ILE A 71 -2.74 -10.80 -18.15
CA ILE A 71 -3.85 -11.73 -17.91
C ILE A 71 -5.12 -10.99 -17.50
N THR A 72 -5.03 -10.12 -16.49
CA THR A 72 -6.18 -9.38 -15.95
C THR A 72 -6.79 -8.42 -16.99
N PRO A 73 -6.00 -7.56 -17.67
CA PRO A 73 -6.55 -6.67 -18.69
C PRO A 73 -7.19 -7.46 -19.85
N THR A 74 -6.55 -8.55 -20.29
CA THR A 74 -7.11 -9.41 -21.35
C THR A 74 -8.44 -10.01 -20.95
N LEU A 75 -8.57 -10.47 -19.70
CA LEU A 75 -9.81 -11.05 -19.20
C LEU A 75 -10.93 -10.01 -19.10
N VAL A 76 -10.62 -8.79 -18.63
CA VAL A 76 -11.59 -7.70 -18.54
C VAL A 76 -12.10 -7.31 -19.93
N VAL A 77 -11.18 -7.05 -20.87
CA VAL A 77 -11.56 -6.70 -22.25
C VAL A 77 -12.34 -7.84 -22.90
N PHE A 78 -11.89 -9.09 -22.72
CA PHE A 78 -12.59 -10.26 -23.24
C PHE A 78 -14.01 -10.38 -22.67
N SER A 79 -14.20 -10.15 -21.37
CA SER A 79 -15.52 -10.21 -20.73
C SER A 79 -16.48 -9.17 -21.29
N VAL A 80 -16.01 -7.93 -21.50
CA VAL A 80 -16.80 -6.85 -22.12
C VAL A 80 -17.17 -7.21 -23.56
N LEU A 81 -16.19 -7.65 -24.35
CA LEU A 81 -16.42 -8.05 -25.74
C LEU A 81 -17.34 -9.28 -25.84
N PHE A 82 -17.24 -10.22 -24.91
CA PHE A 82 -18.09 -11.40 -24.84
C PHE A 82 -19.54 -11.05 -24.50
N CYS A 83 -19.77 -10.07 -23.61
CA CYS A 83 -21.10 -9.49 -23.41
C CYS A 83 -21.65 -8.87 -24.71
N GLY A 84 -20.83 -8.11 -25.44
CA GLY A 84 -21.18 -7.57 -26.76
C GLY A 84 -21.54 -8.67 -27.77
N PHE A 85 -20.75 -9.73 -27.82
CA PHE A 85 -21.00 -10.91 -28.65
C PHE A 85 -22.34 -11.57 -28.31
N CYS A 86 -22.65 -11.75 -27.02
CA CYS A 86 -23.94 -12.30 -26.58
C CYS A 86 -25.12 -11.43 -27.04
N LEU A 87 -24.98 -10.11 -26.92
CA LEU A 87 -26.00 -9.15 -27.33
C LEU A 87 -26.21 -9.18 -28.85
N VAL A 88 -25.13 -9.23 -29.63
CA VAL A 88 -25.19 -9.35 -31.10
C VAL A 88 -25.83 -10.67 -31.53
N CYS A 89 -25.48 -11.80 -30.89
CA CYS A 89 -26.09 -13.10 -31.17
C CYS A 89 -27.59 -13.10 -30.88
N TYR A 90 -28.00 -12.50 -29.76
CA TYR A 90 -29.41 -12.36 -29.36
C TYR A 90 -30.19 -11.51 -30.37
N LEU A 91 -29.69 -10.31 -30.71
CA LEU A 91 -30.36 -9.42 -31.66
C LEU A 91 -30.41 -10.00 -33.08
N SER A 92 -29.38 -10.73 -33.50
CA SER A 92 -29.29 -11.34 -34.83
C SER A 92 -30.06 -12.65 -34.95
N LYS A 93 -30.68 -13.13 -33.86
CA LYS A 93 -31.36 -14.44 -33.77
C LYS A 93 -30.50 -15.59 -34.28
N SER A 94 -29.19 -15.51 -34.08
CA SER A 94 -28.27 -16.58 -34.52
C SER A 94 -28.35 -17.78 -33.59
N GLN A 95 -28.45 -18.97 -34.17
CA GLN A 95 -28.48 -20.23 -33.43
C GLN A 95 -27.07 -20.61 -33.00
N VAL A 96 -26.64 -20.11 -31.84
CA VAL A 96 -25.35 -20.44 -31.23
C VAL A 96 -25.57 -21.52 -30.16
N PRO A 97 -24.78 -22.61 -30.14
CA PRO A 97 -24.94 -23.66 -29.13
C PRO A 97 -24.64 -23.13 -27.72
N LYS A 98 -25.33 -23.67 -26.72
CA LYS A 98 -25.14 -23.28 -25.30
C LYS A 98 -23.69 -23.38 -24.84
N THR A 99 -22.93 -24.31 -25.39
CA THR A 99 -21.49 -24.51 -25.11
C THR A 99 -20.64 -23.28 -25.44
N ALA A 100 -20.99 -22.51 -26.47
CA ALA A 100 -20.32 -21.27 -26.83
C ALA A 100 -20.44 -20.19 -25.75
N PHE A 101 -21.44 -20.30 -24.87
CA PHE A 101 -21.64 -19.38 -23.76
C PHE A 101 -21.07 -19.91 -22.45
N VAL A 102 -21.33 -21.18 -22.16
CA VAL A 102 -20.91 -21.83 -20.91
C VAL A 102 -19.39 -21.91 -20.79
N LEU A 103 -18.68 -22.26 -21.87
CA LEU A 103 -17.23 -22.45 -21.80
C LEU A 103 -16.49 -21.13 -21.48
N PRO A 104 -16.71 -20.00 -22.19
CA PRO A 104 -16.08 -18.73 -21.83
C PRO A 104 -16.46 -18.24 -20.43
N LEU A 105 -17.72 -18.37 -20.03
CA LEU A 105 -18.17 -17.98 -18.68
C LEU A 105 -17.47 -18.82 -17.59
N SER A 106 -17.32 -20.13 -17.81
CA SER A 106 -16.63 -21.00 -16.86
C SER A 106 -15.14 -20.66 -16.75
N LEU A 107 -14.50 -20.29 -17.86
CA LEU A 107 -13.09 -19.87 -17.88
C LEU A 107 -12.91 -18.54 -17.13
N ILE A 108 -13.79 -17.57 -17.37
CA ILE A 108 -13.80 -16.29 -16.65
C ILE A 108 -13.96 -16.54 -15.15
N ALA A 109 -14.94 -17.36 -14.76
CA ALA A 109 -15.19 -17.69 -13.36
C ALA A 109 -13.97 -18.37 -12.71
N LEU A 110 -13.34 -19.32 -13.39
CA LEU A 110 -12.17 -20.03 -12.88
C LEU A 110 -10.98 -19.09 -12.66
N ILE A 111 -10.72 -18.16 -13.59
CA ILE A 111 -9.63 -17.20 -13.45
C ILE A 111 -9.96 -16.18 -12.35
N MET A 112 -11.20 -15.69 -12.24
CA MET A 112 -11.63 -14.80 -11.16
C MET A 112 -11.46 -15.46 -9.78
N ILE A 113 -11.85 -16.72 -9.64
CA ILE A 113 -11.64 -17.50 -8.41
C ILE A 113 -10.13 -17.66 -8.14
N GLY A 114 -9.35 -18.00 -9.16
CA GLY A 114 -7.89 -18.13 -9.03
C GLY A 114 -7.22 -16.84 -8.57
N GLN A 115 -7.61 -15.69 -9.12
CA GLN A 115 -7.12 -14.38 -8.73
C GLN A 115 -7.54 -14.01 -7.30
N PHE A 116 -8.80 -14.29 -6.94
CA PHE A 116 -9.28 -14.08 -5.58
C PHE A 116 -8.48 -14.90 -4.56
N VAL A 117 -8.24 -16.18 -4.85
CA VAL A 117 -7.44 -17.07 -3.99
C VAL A 117 -5.98 -16.60 -3.92
N TYR A 118 -5.38 -16.23 -5.05
CA TYR A 118 -4.01 -15.72 -5.09
C TYR A 118 -3.86 -14.45 -4.23
N HIS A 119 -4.75 -13.47 -4.42
CA HIS A 119 -4.74 -12.24 -3.65
C HIS A 119 -4.94 -12.51 -2.16
N TYR A 120 -5.84 -13.42 -1.82
CA TYR A 120 -6.06 -13.81 -0.43
C TYR A 120 -4.84 -14.48 0.22
N ILE A 121 -4.10 -15.32 -0.52
CA ILE A 121 -2.86 -15.94 -0.03
C ILE A 121 -1.78 -14.88 0.18
N GLU A 122 -1.59 -13.99 -0.79
CA GLU A 122 -0.61 -12.91 -0.72
C GLU A 122 -0.91 -11.96 0.45
N GLU A 123 -2.18 -11.59 0.63
CA GLU A 123 -2.64 -10.78 1.76
C GLU A 123 -2.43 -11.53 3.09
N ALA A 124 -2.75 -12.82 3.17
CA ALA A 124 -2.51 -13.63 4.36
C ALA A 124 -1.01 -13.76 4.69
N GLU A 125 -0.14 -13.87 3.69
CA GLU A 125 1.31 -13.91 3.87
C GLU A 125 1.83 -12.56 4.38
N TYR A 126 1.38 -11.46 3.78
CA TYR A 126 1.71 -10.11 4.23
C TYR A 126 1.25 -9.88 5.68
N ILE A 127 0.01 -10.23 6.00
CA ILE A 127 -0.56 -10.12 7.34
C ILE A 127 0.21 -10.99 8.34
N SER A 128 0.56 -12.22 7.95
CA SER A 128 1.36 -13.14 8.77
C SER A 128 2.76 -12.61 9.04
N TYR A 129 3.43 -12.05 8.02
CA TYR A 129 4.72 -11.38 8.19
C TYR A 129 4.59 -10.18 9.12
N HIS A 130 3.62 -9.31 8.87
CA HIS A 130 3.39 -8.10 9.65
C HIS A 130 3.13 -8.42 11.13
N TYR A 131 2.24 -9.36 11.44
CA TYR A 131 1.96 -9.81 12.81
C TYR A 131 3.03 -10.74 13.38
N LYS A 132 4.08 -11.13 12.65
CA LYS A 132 5.27 -11.77 13.23
C LYS A 132 6.35 -10.75 13.56
N SER A 133 6.50 -9.73 12.73
CA SER A 133 7.59 -8.77 12.81
C SER A 133 7.26 -7.53 13.65
N PHE A 134 5.98 -7.22 13.88
CA PHE A 134 5.57 -6.01 14.59
C PHE A 134 4.60 -6.25 15.74
N SER A 135 4.66 -5.35 16.73
CA SER A 135 3.71 -5.26 17.83
C SER A 135 3.15 -3.85 17.94
N ILE A 136 1.88 -3.76 18.29
CA ILE A 136 1.16 -2.50 18.40
C ILE A 136 1.53 -1.80 19.70
N CYS A 137 1.83 -0.52 19.61
CA CYS A 137 2.19 0.34 20.72
C CYS A 137 1.50 1.68 20.62
N GLN A 138 1.06 2.23 21.74
CA GLN A 138 0.78 3.66 21.83
C GLN A 138 2.09 4.39 22.10
N VAL A 139 2.48 5.30 21.21
CA VAL A 139 3.70 6.11 21.37
C VAL A 139 3.32 7.57 21.52
N GLU A 140 3.81 8.19 22.60
CA GLU A 140 3.63 9.62 22.91
C GLU A 140 5.00 10.30 22.90
N VAL A 141 5.13 11.42 22.20
CA VAL A 141 6.40 12.17 22.13
C VAL A 141 6.17 13.58 22.63
N LYS A 142 6.89 13.95 23.70
CA LYS A 142 6.79 15.26 24.33
C LYS A 142 8.11 16.00 24.27
N ASN A 143 8.01 17.31 24.09
CA ASN A 143 9.15 18.19 24.14
C ASN A 143 9.02 19.15 25.32
N GLU A 144 9.82 18.90 26.34
CA GLU A 144 9.95 19.71 27.57
C GLU A 144 11.29 20.47 27.60
N SER A 145 12.05 20.47 26.50
CA SER A 145 13.36 21.15 26.42
C SER A 145 13.26 22.68 26.39
N GLY A 146 12.08 23.23 26.08
CA GLY A 146 11.84 24.66 25.90
C GLY A 146 12.32 25.22 24.55
N SER A 147 12.98 24.41 23.73
CA SER A 147 13.43 24.73 22.36
C SER A 147 12.87 23.71 21.36
N MET A 148 13.09 23.89 20.05
CA MET A 148 12.77 22.82 19.09
C MET A 148 13.57 21.55 19.43
N PRO A 149 12.99 20.36 19.25
CA PRO A 149 13.70 19.11 19.51
C PRO A 149 14.88 18.98 18.53
N ILE A 150 16.04 18.54 19.04
CA ILE A 150 17.24 18.32 18.20
C ILE A 150 17.01 17.15 17.21
N ALA A 151 16.16 16.20 17.57
CA ALA A 151 15.84 15.07 16.72
C ALA A 151 14.74 15.44 15.72
N HIS A 152 14.96 15.08 14.46
CA HIS A 152 14.00 15.15 13.36
C HIS A 152 13.21 13.84 13.22
N LYS A 153 13.83 12.71 13.56
CA LYS A 153 13.23 11.39 13.42
C LYS A 153 13.71 10.46 14.53
N ILE A 154 12.82 9.61 15.01
CA ILE A 154 13.12 8.52 15.94
C ILE A 154 12.88 7.21 15.20
N ILE A 155 13.84 6.29 15.24
CA ILE A 155 13.77 5.01 14.54
C ILE A 155 13.95 3.87 15.54
N PHE A 156 13.01 2.93 15.58
CA PHE A 156 13.17 1.66 16.27
C PHE A 156 13.58 0.60 15.25
N THR A 157 14.65 -0.15 15.54
CA THR A 157 15.19 -1.15 14.61
C THR A 157 15.36 -2.49 15.33
N ASN A 158 14.88 -3.57 14.71
CA ASN A 158 15.37 -4.91 14.99
C ASN A 158 16.48 -5.23 13.99
N THR A 159 17.72 -5.29 14.48
CA THR A 159 18.89 -5.53 13.62
C THR A 159 18.99 -6.97 13.11
N SER A 160 18.18 -7.90 13.63
CA SER A 160 18.22 -9.32 13.22
C SER A 160 17.46 -9.57 11.92
N ASP A 161 16.35 -8.84 11.71
CA ASP A 161 15.49 -8.96 10.52
C ASP A 161 15.42 -7.66 9.69
N TYR A 162 16.15 -6.63 10.10
CA TYR A 162 16.20 -5.29 9.49
C TYR A 162 14.83 -4.59 9.44
N SER A 163 13.88 -4.99 10.28
CA SER A 163 12.61 -4.29 10.39
C SER A 163 12.77 -2.98 11.16
N GLU A 164 12.18 -1.92 10.63
CA GLU A 164 12.28 -0.57 11.17
C GLU A 164 10.91 0.10 11.29
N THR A 165 10.78 0.97 12.27
CA THR A 165 9.66 1.91 12.35
C THR A 165 10.19 3.27 12.68
N TYR A 166 9.75 4.26 11.92
CA TYR A 166 10.11 5.64 12.15
C TYR A 166 8.95 6.50 12.65
N ILE A 167 9.31 7.46 13.47
CA ILE A 167 8.46 8.53 13.96
C ILE A 167 9.09 9.82 13.49
N GLN A 168 8.46 10.46 12.50
CA GLN A 168 8.84 11.78 12.03
C GLN A 168 8.42 12.82 13.08
N LEU A 169 9.34 13.70 13.45
CA LEU A 169 9.09 14.86 14.30
C LEU A 169 9.03 16.04 13.33
N GLU A 170 7.82 16.35 12.83
CA GLU A 170 7.63 17.43 11.85
C GLU A 170 8.24 18.74 12.36
N SER A 171 9.07 19.34 11.50
CA SER A 171 9.42 20.75 11.56
C SER A 171 8.93 21.42 10.28
N ASP A 172 7.64 21.26 9.96
CA ASP A 172 7.05 21.98 8.85
C ASP A 172 6.67 23.38 9.34
N THR A 173 7.62 24.29 9.16
CA THR A 173 7.34 25.71 8.96
C THR A 173 6.46 25.86 7.72
N GLU A 174 5.15 25.85 7.91
CA GLU A 174 4.17 26.71 7.25
C GLU A 174 2.79 26.46 7.91
N GLU A 175 2.11 27.54 8.31
CA GLU A 175 0.86 27.58 9.09
C GLU A 175 0.91 27.34 10.61
N LEU A 176 1.89 27.94 11.31
CA LEU A 176 1.66 28.31 12.71
C LEU A 176 1.01 29.70 12.77
N ASN A 177 -0.33 29.73 12.72
CA ASN A 177 -1.05 30.77 13.44
C ASN A 177 -0.60 30.69 14.91
N LYS A 178 -0.30 31.87 15.47
CA LYS A 178 0.61 32.12 16.60
C LYS A 178 0.28 31.49 17.97
N ASP A 179 -0.60 30.51 18.11
CA ASP A 179 -0.95 29.95 19.42
C ASP A 179 -0.99 28.40 19.50
N GLU A 180 -0.56 27.67 18.46
CA GLU A 180 -0.51 26.20 18.53
C GLU A 180 0.86 25.66 18.12
N VAL A 181 1.75 25.50 19.11
CA VAL A 181 2.85 24.54 19.00
C VAL A 181 2.18 23.18 18.79
N LEU A 182 2.39 22.53 17.65
CA LEU A 182 1.99 21.14 17.43
C LEU A 182 2.75 20.24 18.42
N ILE A 183 2.18 20.10 19.61
CA ILE A 183 2.61 19.15 20.61
C ILE A 183 1.91 17.83 20.25
N TYR A 184 2.67 16.78 19.89
CA TYR A 184 2.14 15.41 19.79
C TYR A 184 1.80 14.85 21.18
N ASN A 185 0.88 15.51 21.89
CA ASN A 185 0.35 15.11 23.19
C ASN A 185 -0.64 13.94 23.09
N GLN A 186 -0.94 13.45 21.89
CA GLN A 186 -1.88 12.35 21.70
C GLN A 186 -1.12 11.03 21.43
N PRO A 187 -1.46 9.96 22.17
CA PRO A 187 -0.86 8.65 21.93
C PRO A 187 -1.23 8.17 20.53
N ASN A 188 -0.25 8.08 19.64
CA ASN A 188 -0.43 7.55 18.31
C ASN A 188 -0.20 6.05 18.32
N LEU A 189 -1.13 5.30 17.74
CA LEU A 189 -0.94 3.87 17.54
C LEU A 189 0.15 3.66 16.48
N ARG A 190 1.23 2.97 16.85
CA ARG A 190 2.38 2.70 15.99
C ARG A 190 2.74 1.23 16.10
N ASN A 191 3.19 0.66 14.99
CA ASN A 191 3.79 -0.67 14.96
C ASN A 191 5.24 -0.52 15.39
N ILE A 192 5.68 -1.24 16.42
CA ILE A 192 7.08 -1.29 16.85
C ILE A 192 7.64 -2.65 16.46
N PRO A 193 8.84 -2.73 15.85
CA PRO A 193 9.45 -4.01 15.52
C PRO A 193 9.58 -4.90 16.75
N ARG A 194 9.19 -6.17 16.63
CA ARG A 194 9.41 -7.17 17.68
C ARG A 194 10.89 -7.37 17.86
N PHE A 195 11.32 -7.56 19.10
CA PHE A 195 12.74 -7.72 19.44
C PHE A 195 13.61 -6.54 18.98
N ALA A 196 13.03 -5.34 18.81
CA ALA A 196 13.80 -4.14 18.54
C ALA A 196 14.93 -4.01 19.56
N ASN A 197 16.16 -3.87 19.09
CA ASN A 197 17.34 -3.82 19.95
C ASN A 197 18.09 -2.50 19.84
N LYS A 198 17.60 -1.59 18.98
CA LYS A 198 18.18 -0.28 18.74
C LYS A 198 17.09 0.78 18.66
N ILE A 199 17.38 1.94 19.24
CA ILE A 199 16.66 3.19 19.01
C ILE A 199 17.65 4.22 18.45
N THR A 200 17.30 4.85 17.34
CA THR A 200 18.16 5.79 16.63
C THR A 200 17.48 7.15 16.55
N PHE A 201 18.22 8.21 16.82
CA PHE A 201 17.77 9.58 16.67
C PHE A 201 18.50 10.22 15.49
N GLU A 202 17.75 10.63 14.48
CA GLU A 202 18.27 11.46 13.40
C GLU A 202 18.23 12.91 13.87
N CYS A 203 19.39 13.50 14.12
CA CYS A 203 19.52 14.82 14.74
C CYS A 203 19.92 15.89 13.72
N PHE A 204 19.52 17.14 13.93
CA PHE A 204 20.04 18.27 13.15
C PHE A 204 21.45 18.66 13.63
N LEU A 205 22.39 18.96 12.71
CA LEU A 205 23.59 19.73 13.03
C LEU A 205 23.44 21.20 12.62
N ASP A 206 23.68 22.13 13.55
CA ASP A 206 23.53 23.57 13.30
C ASP A 206 24.52 24.15 12.26
N LYS A 207 25.58 23.42 11.90
CA LYS A 207 26.67 23.93 11.05
C LYS A 207 26.76 23.26 9.67
N THR A 208 25.96 22.23 9.43
CA THR A 208 25.99 21.43 8.20
C THR A 208 24.57 20.96 7.89
N ASN A 209 24.16 20.94 6.61
CA ASN A 209 22.90 20.30 6.17
C ASN A 209 22.95 18.75 6.32
N SER A 210 23.75 18.23 7.25
CA SER A 210 23.83 16.81 7.57
C SER A 210 22.96 16.50 8.78
N MET A 211 22.23 15.40 8.69
CA MET A 211 21.44 14.86 9.79
C MET A 211 22.11 13.57 10.30
N PRO A 212 23.04 13.63 11.28
CA PRO A 212 23.65 12.41 11.77
C PRO A 212 22.65 11.54 12.53
N LEU A 213 22.84 10.23 12.37
CA LEU A 213 22.16 9.21 13.14
C LEU A 213 22.93 8.96 14.44
N GLN A 214 22.22 9.03 15.57
CA GLN A 214 22.74 8.69 16.89
C GLN A 214 22.03 7.45 17.39
N GLU A 215 22.75 6.34 17.41
CA GLU A 215 22.22 5.02 17.76
C GLU A 215 22.42 4.70 19.24
N PHE A 216 21.39 4.14 19.87
CA PHE A 216 21.43 3.67 21.25
C PHE A 216 20.81 2.28 21.38
N GLN A 217 21.24 1.53 22.40
CA GLN A 217 20.62 0.25 22.72
C GLN A 217 19.19 0.46 23.25
N PHE A 218 18.28 -0.37 22.75
CA PHE A 218 16.90 -0.48 23.21
C PHE A 218 16.64 -1.91 23.67
N ASP A 219 15.91 -2.07 24.78
CA ASP A 219 15.60 -3.39 25.33
C ASP A 219 14.10 -3.65 25.19
N TYR A 220 13.73 -4.38 24.14
CA TYR A 220 12.34 -4.74 23.86
C TYR A 220 11.68 -5.56 24.98
N SER A 221 12.45 -6.29 25.80
CA SER A 221 11.89 -7.12 26.87
C SER A 221 11.11 -6.29 27.91
N LEU A 222 11.47 -5.01 28.04
CA LEU A 222 10.84 -4.07 28.96
C LEU A 222 9.44 -3.64 28.50
N CYS A 223 9.12 -3.81 27.22
CA CYS A 223 7.83 -3.45 26.62
C CYS A 223 6.69 -4.42 26.97
N LYS A 224 6.99 -5.59 27.57
CA LYS A 224 6.03 -6.64 27.98
C LYS A 224 4.93 -6.91 26.96
N GLU A 225 5.31 -7.63 25.90
CA GLU A 225 4.39 -8.06 24.85
C GLU A 225 3.28 -8.98 25.38
N LYS A 226 2.05 -8.77 24.88
CA LYS A 226 0.88 -9.59 25.16
C LYS A 226 0.01 -9.74 23.92
N ASP A 227 -0.79 -10.80 23.86
CA ASP A 227 -1.81 -10.96 22.84
C ASP A 227 -2.91 -9.90 23.00
N LEU A 228 -3.27 -9.26 21.90
CA LEU A 228 -4.44 -8.39 21.83
C LEU A 228 -5.70 -9.21 21.53
N PRO A 229 -6.87 -8.76 22.02
CA PRO A 229 -8.13 -9.41 21.68
C PRO A 229 -8.38 -9.29 20.17
N LYS A 230 -8.70 -10.42 19.52
CA LYS A 230 -8.97 -10.48 18.08
C LYS A 230 -10.06 -9.49 17.68
N SER A 231 -9.85 -8.71 16.62
CA SER A 231 -10.77 -7.66 16.22
C SER A 231 -11.12 -7.75 14.73
N GLY A 232 -11.87 -8.80 14.35
CA GLY A 232 -12.44 -8.86 13.01
C GLY A 232 -12.76 -10.25 12.50
N LEU A 233 -13.45 -10.30 11.36
CA LEU A 233 -13.84 -11.53 10.68
C LEU A 233 -12.63 -12.23 10.02
N LEU A 234 -11.62 -11.46 9.59
CA LEU A 234 -10.35 -11.96 9.03
C LEU A 234 -9.42 -12.53 10.11
N ASP A 235 -9.29 -11.87 11.27
CA ASP A 235 -8.53 -12.37 12.44
C ASP A 235 -9.11 -13.68 13.01
N ASN A 236 -10.39 -13.93 12.77
CA ASN A 236 -11.07 -15.15 13.21
C ASN A 236 -10.82 -16.36 12.31
N LEU A 237 -10.55 -16.15 11.01
CA LEU A 237 -10.22 -17.23 10.07
C LEU A 237 -8.77 -17.70 10.21
N SER A 238 -7.86 -16.77 10.51
CA SER A 238 -6.45 -17.05 10.75
C SER A 238 -6.19 -17.37 12.21
N PHE A 239 -6.68 -18.53 12.67
CA PHE A 239 -6.65 -18.88 14.10
C PHE A 239 -5.25 -18.95 14.74
N TRP A 240 -4.18 -19.04 13.93
CA TRP A 240 -2.79 -19.03 14.38
C TRP A 240 -2.12 -17.65 14.35
N ILE A 241 -2.75 -16.65 13.75
CA ILE A 241 -2.21 -15.31 13.61
C ILE A 241 -2.76 -14.47 14.75
N HIS A 242 -1.86 -13.92 15.58
CA HIS A 242 -2.22 -13.15 16.76
C HIS A 242 -1.55 -11.79 16.68
N GLU A 243 -2.38 -10.76 16.74
CA GLU A 243 -1.92 -9.41 16.92
C GLU A 243 -1.35 -9.28 18.34
N LYS A 244 -0.13 -8.77 18.44
CA LYS A 244 0.53 -8.52 19.73
C LYS A 244 0.55 -7.03 20.02
N GLY A 245 0.27 -6.68 21.27
CA GLY A 245 0.41 -5.34 21.79
C GLY A 245 1.53 -5.27 22.82
N ILE A 246 2.17 -4.11 22.91
CA ILE A 246 3.14 -3.80 23.96
C ILE A 246 2.65 -2.64 24.83
N LEU A 247 3.31 -2.46 25.98
CA LEU A 247 3.07 -1.34 26.88
C LEU A 247 3.32 0.01 26.18
N PRO A 248 2.57 1.06 26.55
CA PRO A 248 2.72 2.38 25.95
C PRO A 248 4.11 2.96 26.20
N ILE A 249 4.69 3.57 25.17
CA ILE A 249 6.01 4.21 25.20
C ILE A 249 5.81 5.73 25.20
N LYS A 250 6.55 6.43 26.07
CA LYS A 250 6.62 7.89 26.05
C LYS A 250 8.06 8.34 25.92
N ILE A 251 8.31 9.31 25.05
CA ILE A 251 9.64 9.86 24.79
C ILE A 251 9.60 11.35 25.11
N PHE A 252 10.40 11.76 26.09
CA PHE A 252 10.49 13.14 26.54
C PHE A 252 11.83 13.75 26.13
N PHE A 253 11.80 14.79 25.30
CA PHE A 253 12.95 15.62 25.03
C PHE A 253 13.10 16.66 26.16
N LEU A 254 14.20 16.58 26.90
CA LEU A 254 14.50 17.40 28.06
C LEU A 254 15.61 18.43 27.76
N PRO A 255 15.77 19.47 28.60
CA PRO A 255 16.86 20.42 28.48
C PRO A 255 18.24 19.73 28.54
N GLY A 256 19.23 20.30 27.84
CA GLY A 256 20.58 19.74 27.78
C GLY A 256 20.70 18.48 26.89
N ASN A 257 19.84 18.36 25.87
CA ASN A 257 19.83 17.29 24.87
C ASN A 257 19.62 15.89 25.46
N LYS A 258 18.90 15.83 26.57
CA LYS A 258 18.55 14.57 27.21
C LYS A 258 17.24 14.06 26.65
N VAL A 259 17.12 12.75 26.52
CA VAL A 259 15.88 12.10 26.11
C VAL A 259 15.53 11.03 27.11
N ASP A 260 14.41 11.20 27.80
CA ASP A 260 13.89 10.19 28.72
C ASP A 260 12.91 9.28 27.98
N LEU A 261 13.12 7.99 28.12
CA LEU A 261 12.25 6.94 27.62
C LEU A 261 11.47 6.35 28.81
N TYR A 262 10.16 6.50 28.77
CA TYR A 262 9.23 5.87 29.69
C TYR A 262 8.50 4.73 29.01
N ILE A 263 8.32 3.62 29.71
CA ILE A 263 7.43 2.52 29.33
C ILE A 263 6.43 2.33 30.46
N ASP A 264 5.14 2.33 30.14
CA ASP A 264 4.07 2.25 31.15
C ASP A 264 4.22 3.31 32.26
N ASN A 265 4.53 4.55 31.85
CA ASN A 265 4.79 5.69 32.73
C ASN A 265 5.96 5.52 33.72
N ARG A 266 6.85 4.55 33.51
CA ARG A 266 8.06 4.37 34.32
C ARG A 266 9.29 4.73 33.50
N LEU A 267 10.19 5.53 34.06
CA LEU A 267 11.46 5.87 33.41
C LEU A 267 12.29 4.59 33.28
N VAL A 268 12.64 4.24 32.05
CA VAL A 268 13.40 3.03 31.73
C VAL A 268 14.83 3.38 31.34
N LYS A 269 15.02 4.44 30.55
CA LYS A 269 16.34 4.87 30.08
C LYS A 269 16.37 6.37 29.89
N GLN A 270 17.53 6.97 30.14
CA GLN A 270 17.84 8.33 29.70
C GLN A 270 18.98 8.24 28.67
N TYR A 271 18.78 8.88 27.52
CA TYR A 271 19.76 9.02 26.46
C TYR A 271 20.33 10.44 26.45
N GLN A 272 21.61 10.56 26.12
CA GLN A 272 22.28 11.85 25.95
C GLN A 272 22.60 12.04 24.47
N LEU A 273 21.89 12.94 23.80
CA LEU A 273 22.16 13.30 22.41
C LEU A 273 23.33 14.28 22.34
N LYS A 274 24.17 14.11 21.33
CA LYS A 274 25.25 15.02 20.95
C LYS A 274 24.69 16.10 20.00
N GLY A 275 25.02 17.37 20.23
CA GLY A 275 24.56 18.50 19.42
C GLY A 275 24.52 19.81 20.21
N GLU A 276 24.34 20.94 19.54
CA GLU A 276 23.97 22.20 20.21
C GLU A 276 22.45 22.38 20.08
N ASN A 277 21.77 22.80 21.16
CA ASN A 277 20.35 23.15 21.07
C ASN A 277 20.21 24.42 20.21
N LYS A 278 19.35 24.39 19.18
CA LYS A 278 18.88 25.61 18.52
C LYS A 278 18.18 26.47 19.57
N LYS A 279 18.87 27.49 20.09
CA LYS A 279 18.21 28.57 20.82
C LYS A 279 17.26 29.25 19.82
N LYS A 280 15.99 29.45 20.19
CA LYS A 280 15.11 30.38 19.47
C LYS A 280 15.87 31.69 19.29
N GLN A 281 16.27 32.00 18.05
CA GLN A 281 16.62 33.36 17.70
C GLN A 281 15.29 34.11 17.63
N ASN A 282 15.10 35.05 18.57
CA ASN A 282 14.00 36.00 18.55
C ASN A 282 14.18 36.98 17.40
#